data_AF-A0AAV0ZQ21-F1
#
_entry.id   AF-A0AAV0ZQ21-F1
#
_cell.length_a   1.000
_cell.length_b   1.000
_cell.length_c   1.000
_cell.angle_alpha   90.00
_cell.angle_beta   90.00
_cell.angle_gamma   90.00
#
_symmetry.space_group_name_H-M   'P 1'
#
loop_
_entity.id
_entity.type
_entity.pdbx_description
1 polymer ?
#
loop_
_entity_poly.entity_id
_entity_poly.type
_entity_poly.pdbx_seq_one_letter_code
_entity_poly.pdbx_strand_id
1 'polypeptide(L)'
;MPSRRKKFIKARRKANACEINTRLTQINNTLYIEKKFGDELSHLRKEFEAQFWWTCSIDRMNWAQLEMFKKALEKLRNLFEQHVNNLVIQNTHTQTLPFCVDNVSPSNIPFQNQLIPQQGQIFSP
;
A
#
# COMPACT_ATOMS: atom_id res chain seq x y z
N MET A 1 -48.06 3.66 -42.09
CA MET A 1 -46.77 3.04 -41.70
C MET A 1 -45.66 4.08 -41.66
N PRO A 2 -44.87 4.23 -40.58
CA PRO A 2 -43.79 5.22 -40.54
C PRO A 2 -42.68 4.90 -41.56
N SER A 3 -42.23 5.92 -42.31
CA SER A 3 -41.22 5.80 -43.36
C SER A 3 -39.89 5.25 -42.82
N ARG A 4 -39.15 4.48 -43.63
CA ARG A 4 -37.86 3.85 -43.26
C ARG A 4 -36.87 4.84 -42.63
N ARG A 5 -36.77 6.06 -43.18
CA ARG A 5 -35.96 7.16 -42.64
C ARG A 5 -36.31 7.52 -41.19
N LYS A 6 -37.61 7.62 -40.86
CA LYS A 6 -38.07 7.94 -39.50
C LYS A 6 -37.69 6.83 -38.51
N LYS A 7 -37.82 5.57 -38.92
CA LYS A 7 -37.41 4.41 -38.11
C LYS A 7 -35.91 4.41 -37.84
N PHE A 8 -35.09 4.68 -38.85
CA PHE A 8 -33.63 4.78 -38.70
C PHE A 8 -33.21 5.91 -37.74
N ILE A 9 -33.77 7.11 -37.90
CA ILE A 9 -33.47 8.25 -37.01
C ILE A 9 -33.84 7.91 -35.55
N LYS A 10 -34.99 7.27 -35.34
CA LYS A 10 -35.42 6.84 -34.01
C LYS A 10 -34.47 5.79 -33.42
N ALA A 11 -34.07 4.80 -34.20
CA ALA A 11 -33.12 3.77 -33.77
C ALA A 11 -31.76 4.38 -33.41
N ARG A 12 -31.23 5.30 -34.23
CA ARG A 12 -29.96 6.00 -33.94
C ARG A 12 -30.03 6.81 -32.64
N ARG A 13 -31.11 7.55 -32.43
CA ARG A 13 -31.31 8.32 -31.17
C ARG A 13 -31.38 7.39 -29.96
N LYS A 14 -32.11 6.27 -30.08
CA LYS A 14 -32.20 5.28 -29.01
C LYS A 14 -30.84 4.65 -28.70
N ALA A 15 -30.07 4.28 -29.73
CA ALA A 15 -28.73 3.72 -29.56
C ALA A 15 -27.80 4.71 -28.83
N ASN A 16 -27.78 5.97 -29.24
CA ASN A 16 -26.99 7.02 -28.57
C ASN A 16 -27.42 7.21 -27.10
N ALA A 17 -28.73 7.25 -26.84
CA ALA A 17 -29.24 7.36 -25.47
C ALA A 17 -28.84 6.15 -24.61
N CYS A 18 -28.92 4.94 -25.16
CA CYS A 18 -28.47 3.72 -24.48
C CYS A 18 -26.97 3.76 -24.18
N GLU A 19 -26.13 4.16 -25.14
CA GLU A 19 -24.68 4.29 -24.96
C GLU A 19 -24.34 5.29 -23.84
N ILE A 20 -24.97 6.46 -23.85
CA ILE A 20 -24.78 7.48 -22.82
C ILE A 20 -25.22 6.95 -21.45
N ASN A 21 -26.37 6.29 -21.36
CA ASN A 21 -26.86 5.73 -20.09
C ASN A 21 -25.92 4.64 -19.54
N THR A 22 -25.36 3.80 -20.42
CA THR A 22 -24.35 2.80 -20.02
C THR A 22 -23.11 3.48 -19.44
N ARG A 23 -22.56 4.51 -20.11
CA ARG A 23 -21.40 5.25 -19.61
C ARG A 23 -21.69 5.95 -18.29
N LEU A 24 -22.86 6.57 -18.16
CA LEU A 24 -23.28 7.21 -16.93
C LEU A 24 -23.35 6.22 -15.77
N THR A 25 -23.88 5.02 -16.04
CA THR A 25 -23.98 3.95 -15.03
C THR A 25 -22.60 3.47 -14.60
N GLN A 26 -21.68 3.31 -15.55
CA GLN A 26 -20.28 2.96 -15.27
C GLN A 26 -19.60 4.00 -14.39
N ILE A 27 -19.69 5.29 -14.76
CA ILE A 27 -19.12 6.40 -13.99
C ILE A 27 -19.72 6.43 -12.58
N ASN A 28 -21.04 6.29 -12.46
CA ASN A 28 -21.71 6.31 -11.16
C ASN A 28 -21.27 5.16 -10.26
N ASN A 29 -21.08 3.96 -10.82
CA ASN A 29 -20.57 2.81 -10.08
C ASN A 29 -19.12 3.03 -9.62
N THR A 30 -18.26 3.58 -10.47
CA THR A 30 -16.88 3.92 -10.10
C THR A 30 -16.84 4.94 -8.97
N LEU A 31 -17.63 6.01 -9.08
CA LEU A 31 -17.72 7.04 -8.04
C LEU A 31 -18.24 6.47 -6.71
N TYR A 32 -19.20 5.54 -6.77
CA TYR A 32 -19.70 4.87 -5.57
C TYR A 32 -18.61 4.04 -4.87
N ILE A 33 -17.81 3.28 -5.65
CA ILE A 33 -16.70 2.50 -5.11
C ILE A 33 -15.63 3.41 -4.48
N GLU A 34 -15.25 4.48 -5.18
CA GLU A 34 -14.26 5.44 -4.69
C GLU A 34 -14.74 6.11 -3.40
N LYS A 35 -16.02 6.50 -3.35
CA LYS A 35 -16.62 7.04 -2.13
C LYS A 35 -16.56 6.03 -0.99
N LYS A 36 -16.96 4.78 -1.21
CA LYS A 36 -16.92 3.72 -0.20
C LYS A 36 -15.51 3.51 0.34
N PHE A 37 -14.51 3.49 -0.54
CA PHE A 37 -13.11 3.37 -0.15
C PHE A 37 -12.64 4.58 0.66
N GLY A 38 -13.04 5.79 0.27
CA GLY A 38 -12.78 7.01 1.06
C GLY A 38 -13.43 6.98 2.45
N ASP A 39 -14.66 6.48 2.55
CA ASP A 39 -15.37 6.31 3.82
C ASP A 39 -14.68 5.28 4.72
N GLU A 40 -14.22 4.15 4.16
CA GLU A 40 -13.46 3.12 4.87
C GLU A 40 -12.09 3.65 5.38
N LEU A 41 -11.35 4.39 4.55
CA LEU A 41 -10.10 5.03 4.96
C LEU A 41 -10.31 6.06 6.07
N SER A 42 -11.39 6.85 5.97
CA SER A 42 -11.76 7.82 7.00
C SER A 42 -12.08 7.15 8.33
N HIS A 43 -12.79 6.01 8.28
CA HIS A 43 -13.06 5.20 9.46
C HIS A 43 -11.78 4.66 10.08
N LEU A 44 -10.94 4.00 9.29
CA LEU A 44 -9.69 3.41 9.74
C LEU A 44 -8.76 4.47 10.36
N ARG A 45 -8.67 5.66 9.73
CA ARG A 45 -7.93 6.80 10.30
C ARG A 45 -8.44 7.17 11.68
N LYS A 46 -9.76 7.28 11.88
CA LYS A 46 -10.36 7.61 13.18
C LYS A 46 -10.10 6.54 14.23
N GLU A 47 -10.14 5.26 13.84
CA GLU A 47 -9.80 4.15 14.74
C GLU A 47 -8.34 4.24 15.20
N PHE A 48 -7.41 4.49 14.28
CA PHE A 48 -6.01 4.71 14.62
C PHE A 48 -5.82 5.93 15.51
N GLU A 49 -6.49 7.05 15.23
CA GLU A 49 -6.42 8.27 16.06
C GLU A 49 -6.98 8.03 17.48
N ALA A 50 -7.97 7.16 17.63
CA ALA A 50 -8.51 6.76 18.92
C ALA A 50 -7.55 5.83 19.69
N GLN A 51 -6.85 4.94 19.00
CA GLN A 51 -5.96 3.96 19.61
C GLN A 51 -4.55 4.51 19.89
N PHE A 52 -4.04 5.37 19.02
CA PHE A 52 -2.67 5.84 19.02
C PHE A 52 -2.63 7.35 18.84
N TRP A 53 -2.30 8.06 19.91
CA TRP A 53 -2.22 9.53 19.90
C TRP A 53 -1.27 10.09 18.82
N TRP A 54 -0.21 9.35 18.45
CA TRP A 54 0.78 9.80 17.45
C TRP A 54 0.28 9.71 16.00
N THR A 55 -0.86 9.06 15.77
CA THR A 55 -1.49 8.98 14.43
C THR A 55 -2.33 10.21 14.11
N CYS A 56 -2.60 11.07 15.10
CA CYS A 56 -3.18 12.37 14.84
C CYS A 56 -2.19 13.27 14.08
N SER A 57 -2.70 14.30 13.44
CA SER A 57 -1.87 15.26 12.73
C SER A 57 -1.01 16.08 13.71
N ILE A 58 0.19 16.48 13.28
CA ILE A 58 1.19 17.17 14.11
C ILE A 58 0.63 18.47 14.71
N ASP A 59 -0.24 19.18 14.00
CA ASP A 59 -0.94 20.39 14.47
C ASP A 59 -1.85 20.15 15.68
N ARG A 60 -2.29 18.92 15.91
CA ARG A 60 -3.11 18.54 17.07
C ARG A 60 -2.29 18.05 18.26
N MET A 61 -0.99 17.85 18.10
CA MET A 61 -0.12 17.38 19.19
C MET A 61 0.24 18.53 20.12
N ASN A 62 0.20 18.28 21.42
CA ASN A 62 0.77 19.23 22.39
C ASN A 62 2.31 19.14 22.41
N TRP A 63 2.96 20.13 23.04
CA TRP A 63 4.43 20.20 23.09
C TRP A 63 5.09 18.95 23.68
N ALA A 64 4.52 18.36 24.74
CA ALA A 64 5.08 17.16 25.36
C ALA A 64 4.98 15.94 24.42
N GLN A 65 3.83 15.77 23.77
CA GLN A 65 3.61 14.76 22.75
C GLN A 65 4.57 14.92 21.58
N LEU A 66 4.77 16.15 21.10
CA LEU A 66 5.66 16.44 19.99
C LEU A 66 7.12 16.09 20.32
N GLU A 67 7.58 16.43 21.52
CA GLU A 67 8.91 16.10 22.01
C GLU A 67 9.12 14.58 22.16
N MET A 68 8.11 13.87 22.69
CA MET A 68 8.13 12.40 22.76
C MET A 68 8.18 11.78 21.36
N PHE A 69 7.36 12.30 20.43
CA PHE A 69 7.29 11.81 19.06
C PHE A 69 8.61 12.01 18.32
N LYS A 70 9.23 13.19 18.45
CA LYS A 70 10.56 13.49 17.91
C LYS A 70 11.61 12.50 18.40
N LYS A 71 11.70 12.28 19.72
CA LYS A 71 12.67 11.33 20.32
C LYS A 71 12.47 9.90 19.81
N ALA A 72 11.22 9.47 19.66
CA ALA A 72 10.91 8.14 19.12
C ALA A 72 11.38 8.00 17.66
N LEU A 73 11.17 9.03 16.83
CA LEU A 73 11.64 9.06 15.44
C LEU A 73 13.17 9.09 15.33
N GLU A 74 13.86 9.86 16.19
CA GLU A 74 15.32 9.86 16.24
C GLU A 74 15.88 8.49 16.62
N LYS A 75 15.28 7.83 17.63
CA LYS A 75 15.65 6.47 18.00
C LYS A 75 15.44 5.51 16.83
N LEU A 76 14.31 5.62 16.12
CA LEU A 76 14.03 4.79 14.95
C LEU A 76 15.07 5.00 13.84
N ARG A 77 15.42 6.26 13.54
CA ARG A 77 16.47 6.58 12.55
C ARG A 77 17.80 5.94 12.92
N ASN A 78 18.23 6.06 14.18
CA ASN A 78 19.49 5.49 14.63
C ASN A 78 19.51 3.96 14.51
N LEU A 79 18.37 3.28 14.74
CA LEU A 79 18.25 1.84 14.54
C LEU A 79 18.40 1.45 13.05
N PHE A 80 17.84 2.25 12.13
CA PHE A 80 18.03 2.04 10.69
C PHE A 80 19.50 2.23 10.28
N GLU A 81 20.17 3.27 10.76
CA GLU A 81 21.59 3.50 10.48
C GLU A 81 22.47 2.34 10.99
N GLN A 82 22.19 1.85 12.20
CA GLN A 82 22.85 0.65 12.74
C GLN A 82 22.62 -0.58 11.85
N HIS A 83 21.38 -0.80 11.40
CA HIS A 83 21.05 -1.93 10.53
C HIS A 83 21.79 -1.85 9.19
N VAL A 84 21.85 -0.68 8.56
CA VAL A 84 22.60 -0.47 7.32
C VAL A 84 24.10 -0.70 7.53
N ASN A 85 24.67 -0.18 8.61
CA ASN A 85 26.09 -0.41 8.94
C ASN A 85 26.39 -1.90 9.15
N ASN A 86 25.50 -2.63 9.84
CA ASN A 86 25.63 -4.07 10.03
C ASN A 86 25.57 -4.85 8.69
N LEU A 87 24.69 -4.46 7.76
CA LEU A 87 24.65 -5.05 6.41
C LEU A 87 25.93 -4.79 5.61
N VAL A 88 26.49 -3.58 5.70
CA VAL A 88 27.76 -3.24 5.03
C VAL A 88 28.92 -4.09 5.58
N ILE A 89 28.98 -4.29 6.90
CA ILE A 89 30.01 -5.12 7.53
C ILE A 89 29.86 -6.60 7.12
N GLN A 90 28.64 -7.14 7.05
CA GLN A 90 28.41 -8.50 6.57
C GLN A 90 28.86 -8.71 5.12
N ASN A 91 28.64 -7.73 4.24
CA ASN A 91 29.10 -7.79 2.84
C ASN A 91 30.64 -7.70 2.70
N THR A 92 31.35 -7.15 3.70
CA THR A 92 32.83 -7.14 3.69
C THR A 92 33.47 -8.43 4.22
N HIS A 93 32.73 -9.26 4.97
CA HIS A 93 33.22 -10.57 5.43
C HIS A 93 33.04 -11.69 4.39
N THR A 94 32.35 -11.43 3.28
CA THR A 94 32.22 -12.37 2.15
C THR A 94 33.19 -12.05 1.01
N GLN A 95 34.36 -11.48 1.30
CA GLN A 95 35.48 -11.48 0.36
C GLN A 95 36.35 -12.72 0.57
N THR A 96 35.90 -13.85 0.03
CA THR A 96 36.68 -14.83 -0.74
C THR A 96 35.70 -15.94 -1.16
N LEU A 97 34.92 -15.68 -2.20
CA LEU A 97 34.33 -16.76 -3.00
C LEU A 97 35.12 -16.76 -4.31
N PRO A 98 35.86 -17.84 -4.61
CA PRO A 98 36.66 -17.91 -5.83
C PRO A 98 35.72 -17.89 -7.02
N PHE A 99 35.91 -16.84 -7.84
CA PHE A 99 35.70 -16.79 -9.28
C PHE A 99 34.80 -17.89 -9.86
N CYS A 100 33.52 -17.58 -10.07
CA CYS A 100 32.64 -18.43 -10.84
C CYS A 100 33.02 -18.26 -12.32
N VAL A 101 33.85 -19.19 -12.82
CA VAL A 101 34.06 -19.41 -14.25
C VAL A 101 32.77 -19.96 -14.85
N ASP A 102 32.48 -19.48 -16.05
CA ASP A 102 31.30 -19.66 -16.87
C ASP A 102 30.62 -21.04 -16.91
N ASN A 103 29.29 -20.95 -17.11
CA ASN A 103 28.38 -21.89 -17.75
C ASN A 103 27.98 -23.15 -16.97
N VAL A 104 26.73 -23.16 -16.48
CA VAL A 104 25.64 -24.05 -16.93
C VAL A 104 24.32 -23.55 -16.29
N SER A 105 23.33 -23.17 -17.11
CA SER A 105 21.91 -23.18 -16.67
C SER A 105 21.46 -24.63 -16.52
N PRO A 106 20.71 -25.00 -15.46
CA PRO A 106 19.26 -24.93 -15.62
C PRO A 106 18.47 -24.64 -14.33
N SER A 107 17.34 -23.96 -14.54
CA SER A 107 16.02 -24.17 -13.91
C SER A 107 15.94 -24.87 -12.54
N ASN A 108 15.23 -24.20 -11.63
CA ASN A 108 14.57 -24.67 -10.40
C ASN A 108 15.29 -24.33 -9.08
N ILE A 109 14.96 -23.17 -8.51
CA ILE A 109 15.15 -22.90 -7.08
C ILE A 109 13.81 -23.18 -6.38
N PRO A 110 13.73 -24.13 -5.41
CA PRO A 110 12.56 -24.26 -4.57
C PRO A 110 12.57 -23.15 -3.52
N PHE A 111 11.48 -22.39 -3.44
CA PHE A 111 11.20 -21.47 -2.34
C PHE A 111 11.05 -22.26 -1.04
N GLN A 112 12.07 -22.28 -0.19
CA GLN A 112 11.95 -22.81 1.16
C GLN A 112 11.57 -21.67 2.11
N ASN A 113 10.27 -21.58 2.38
CA ASN A 113 9.72 -20.81 3.50
C ASN A 113 10.35 -21.33 4.81
N GLN A 114 11.10 -20.49 5.52
CA GLN A 114 11.47 -20.76 6.89
C GLN A 114 10.52 -20.04 7.85
N LEU A 115 9.75 -20.85 8.59
CA LEU A 115 9.06 -20.48 9.81
C LEU A 115 10.03 -19.84 10.80
N ILE A 116 9.69 -18.67 11.32
CA ILE A 116 10.33 -18.07 12.49
C ILE A 116 9.79 -18.77 13.75
N PRO A 117 10.63 -19.37 14.62
CA PRO A 117 10.17 -19.81 15.93
C PRO A 117 9.97 -18.62 16.87
N GLN A 118 8.78 -18.57 17.47
CA GLN A 118 8.39 -17.68 18.55
C GLN A 118 9.31 -17.88 19.76
N GLN A 119 10.06 -16.85 20.15
CA GLN A 119 10.58 -16.73 21.52
C GLN A 119 9.98 -15.47 22.14
N GLY A 120 8.96 -15.69 22.97
CA GLY A 120 8.46 -14.70 23.89
C GLY A 120 9.46 -14.50 25.02
N GLN A 121 9.91 -13.26 25.19
CA GLN A 121 10.36 -12.76 26.47
C GLN A 121 9.66 -11.42 26.73
N ILE A 122 8.73 -11.49 27.67
CA ILE A 122 8.06 -10.38 28.32
C ILE A 122 9.13 -9.60 29.08
N PHE A 123 9.25 -8.29 28.83
CA PHE A 123 9.82 -7.35 29.79
C PHE A 123 9.01 -6.06 29.78
N SER A 124 8.31 -5.82 30.89
CA SER A 124 7.95 -4.47 31.37
C SER A 124 9.01 -4.00 32.36
N PRO A 125 9.17 -2.68 32.52
CA PRO A 125 8.65 -2.04 33.74
C PRO A 125 7.35 -1.26 33.50
#